data_AF-A0A654E338-F1
#
_entry.id   AF-A0A654E338-F1
#
_cell.length_a   1.000
_cell.length_b   1.000
_cell.length_c   1.000
_cell.angle_alpha   90.00
_cell.angle_beta   90.00
_cell.angle_gamma   90.00
#
_symmetry.space_group_name_H-M   'P 1'
#
loop_
_entity.id
_entity.type
_entity.pdbx_description
1 polymer ?
#
loop_
_entity_poly.entity_id
_entity_poly.type
_entity_poly.pdbx_seq_one_letter_code
_entity_poly.pdbx_strand_id
1 'polypeptide(L)'
;MVRQFFIVILVLTSQALMAQEGKDILRKHFKAHGQDLWKEMNSVIVDGKWVDADYHSYPMKLTYKYPGKIRLEGTYQNKRFAEATDGQLSWIIAPWKPRYEVQLMSTAEEIVIKNSFSRGSPLYPVKDHLTFLGLSDMEGILYYTYLMEEASFRRTFYIDQKDFRLYYEKIESKFDGTPISVLKTIEKYKQYNGLLVPTAVYFKGDDFERELVFDEIYVGMGANDDLFQMPNGQ
;
A
#
# COMPACT_ATOMS: atom_id res chain seq x y z
N MET A 1 -26.20 -43.49 -23.14
CA MET A 1 -25.23 -43.16 -22.08
C MET A 1 -24.51 -41.85 -22.45
N VAL A 2 -25.24 -40.71 -22.50
CA VAL A 2 -24.71 -39.40 -22.88
C VAL A 2 -25.46 -38.35 -22.06
N ARG A 3 -25.18 -38.26 -20.76
CA ARG A 3 -25.85 -37.28 -19.88
C ARG A 3 -24.98 -36.76 -18.72
N GLN A 4 -23.67 -37.00 -18.78
CA GLN A 4 -22.72 -36.51 -17.77
C GLN A 4 -21.61 -35.60 -18.35
N PHE A 5 -21.51 -35.42 -19.67
CA PHE A 5 -20.49 -34.57 -20.29
C PHE A 5 -20.87 -33.07 -20.38
N PHE A 6 -22.14 -32.70 -20.17
CA PHE A 6 -22.58 -31.29 -20.30
C PHE A 6 -22.35 -30.43 -19.05
N ILE A 7 -22.25 -31.03 -17.86
CA ILE A 7 -22.10 -30.28 -16.60
C ILE A 7 -20.66 -29.80 -16.39
N VAL A 8 -19.66 -30.57 -16.84
CA VAL A 8 -18.23 -30.20 -16.72
C VAL A 8 -17.87 -29.03 -17.63
N ILE A 9 -18.50 -28.90 -18.80
CA ILE A 9 -18.26 -27.80 -19.75
C ILE A 9 -18.81 -26.47 -19.20
N LEU A 10 -19.95 -26.48 -18.50
CA LEU A 10 -20.57 -25.26 -17.97
C LEU A 10 -19.75 -24.62 -16.82
N VAL A 11 -19.15 -25.43 -15.94
CA VAL A 11 -18.35 -24.94 -14.80
C VAL A 11 -17.01 -24.33 -15.24
N LEU A 12 -16.43 -24.81 -16.35
CA LEU A 12 -15.18 -24.24 -16.88
C LEU A 12 -15.40 -22.86 -17.54
N THR A 13 -16.59 -22.61 -18.10
CA THR A 13 -16.89 -21.32 -18.75
C THR A 13 -17.04 -20.16 -17.76
N SER A 14 -17.56 -20.40 -16.56
CA SER A 14 -17.73 -19.34 -15.55
C SER A 14 -16.39 -18.86 -14.96
N GLN A 15 -15.43 -19.76 -14.77
CA GLN A 15 -14.10 -19.40 -14.26
C GLN A 15 -13.29 -18.60 -15.29
N ALA A 16 -13.40 -18.95 -16.58
CA ALA A 16 -12.76 -18.20 -17.65
C ALA A 16 -13.32 -16.77 -17.75
N LEU A 17 -14.63 -16.59 -17.55
CA LEU A 17 -15.28 -15.29 -17.58
C LEU A 17 -14.83 -14.40 -16.40
N MET A 18 -14.79 -14.96 -15.18
CA MET A 18 -14.29 -14.27 -13.99
C MET A 18 -12.82 -13.85 -14.14
N ALA A 19 -11.98 -14.73 -14.69
CA ALA A 19 -10.57 -14.41 -14.95
C ALA A 19 -10.42 -13.29 -16.00
N GLN A 20 -11.27 -13.26 -17.02
CA GLN A 20 -11.27 -12.22 -18.04
C GLN A 20 -11.74 -10.87 -17.47
N GLU A 21 -12.84 -10.87 -16.71
CA GLU A 21 -13.34 -9.68 -16.02
C GLU A 21 -12.27 -9.11 -15.08
N GLY A 22 -11.64 -9.95 -14.25
CA GLY A 22 -10.57 -9.54 -13.35
C GLY A 22 -9.38 -8.91 -14.09
N LYS A 23 -9.00 -9.39 -15.27
CA LYS A 23 -7.95 -8.76 -16.09
C LYS A 23 -8.40 -7.40 -16.65
N ASP A 24 -9.65 -7.30 -17.09
CA ASP A 24 -10.21 -6.07 -17.63
C ASP A 24 -10.32 -4.96 -16.58
N ILE A 25 -10.70 -5.30 -15.35
CA ILE A 25 -10.72 -4.38 -14.22
C ILE A 25 -9.31 -3.91 -13.87
N LEU A 26 -8.31 -4.81 -13.79
CA LEU A 26 -6.92 -4.41 -13.56
C LEU A 26 -6.39 -3.46 -14.64
N ARG A 27 -6.71 -3.72 -15.92
CA ARG A 27 -6.33 -2.83 -17.02
C ARG A 27 -6.93 -1.44 -16.86
N LYS A 28 -8.21 -1.34 -16.50
CA LYS A 28 -8.87 -0.05 -16.25
C LYS A 28 -8.27 0.65 -15.03
N HIS A 29 -8.01 -0.09 -13.97
CA HIS A 29 -7.35 0.40 -12.76
C HIS A 29 -5.95 0.96 -13.04
N PHE A 30 -5.10 0.23 -13.75
CA PHE A 30 -3.77 0.69 -14.13
C PHE A 30 -3.81 1.93 -15.03
N LYS A 31 -4.78 1.99 -15.94
CA LYS A 31 -5.01 3.18 -16.77
C LYS A 31 -5.43 4.37 -15.90
N ALA A 32 -6.37 4.18 -14.97
CA ALA A 32 -6.83 5.22 -14.05
C ALA A 32 -5.70 5.76 -13.18
N HIS A 33 -4.75 4.90 -12.78
CA HIS A 33 -3.58 5.28 -12.00
C HIS A 33 -2.47 5.98 -12.82
N GLY A 34 -2.51 5.92 -14.15
CA GLY A 34 -1.39 6.37 -14.99
C GLY A 34 -0.18 5.45 -14.89
N GLN A 35 -0.41 4.13 -14.76
CA GLN A 35 0.63 3.17 -14.39
C GLN A 35 1.81 3.14 -15.37
N ASP A 36 1.58 3.39 -16.66
CA ASP A 36 2.65 3.42 -17.66
C ASP A 36 3.63 4.58 -17.41
N LEU A 37 3.14 5.74 -17.00
CA LEU A 37 3.99 6.85 -16.58
C LEU A 37 4.68 6.54 -15.25
N TRP A 38 3.97 5.93 -14.30
CA TRP A 38 4.55 5.51 -13.04
C TRP A 38 5.75 4.58 -13.23
N LYS A 39 5.74 3.67 -14.21
CA LYS A 39 6.85 2.74 -14.47
C LYS A 39 8.18 3.39 -14.81
N GLU A 40 8.14 4.62 -15.33
CA GLU A 40 9.35 5.37 -15.71
C GLU A 40 9.99 6.09 -14.51
N MET A 41 9.27 6.18 -13.38
CA MET A 41 9.67 6.99 -12.23
C MET A 41 10.43 6.15 -11.21
N ASN A 42 11.70 6.44 -10.93
CA ASN A 42 12.48 5.63 -9.98
C ASN A 42 12.45 6.17 -8.54
N SER A 43 11.81 7.31 -8.31
CA SER A 43 11.74 7.93 -6.99
C SER A 43 10.51 8.82 -6.86
N VAL A 44 10.04 8.96 -5.63
CA VAL A 44 8.99 9.90 -5.22
C VAL A 44 9.42 10.54 -3.91
N ILE A 45 9.40 11.85 -3.84
CA ILE A 45 9.59 12.60 -2.59
C ILE A 45 8.29 13.33 -2.34
N VAL A 46 7.80 13.24 -1.11
CA VAL A 46 6.56 13.87 -0.68
C VAL A 46 6.87 14.67 0.56
N ASP A 47 6.55 15.96 0.52
CA ASP A 47 6.46 16.79 1.71
C ASP A 47 5.00 16.84 2.15
N GLY A 48 4.76 16.65 3.44
CA GLY A 48 3.40 16.53 3.95
C GLY A 48 3.32 16.55 5.46
N LYS A 49 2.21 16.04 5.99
CA LYS A 49 1.89 16.07 7.40
C LYS A 49 1.32 14.72 7.86
N TRP A 50 1.76 14.30 9.03
CA TRP A 50 1.04 13.29 9.81
C TRP A 50 0.02 14.01 10.70
N VAL A 51 -1.24 13.64 10.59
CA VAL A 51 -2.32 14.08 11.48
C VAL A 51 -2.62 12.95 12.48
N ASP A 52 -2.53 13.26 13.77
CA ASP A 52 -2.87 12.33 14.86
C ASP A 52 -4.38 12.28 15.14
N ALA A 53 -4.80 11.40 16.05
CA ALA A 53 -6.21 11.22 16.42
C ALA A 53 -6.83 12.48 17.06
N ASP A 54 -6.01 13.38 17.62
CA ASP A 54 -6.43 14.65 18.20
C ASP A 54 -6.39 15.81 17.18
N TYR A 55 -6.23 15.50 15.89
CA TYR A 55 -6.14 16.44 14.76
C TYR A 55 -4.95 17.41 14.82
N HIS A 56 -3.88 17.07 15.56
CA HIS A 56 -2.62 17.80 15.46
C HIS A 56 -1.85 17.37 14.23
N SER A 57 -1.31 18.36 13.49
CA SER A 57 -0.52 18.10 12.30
C SER A 57 0.98 18.24 12.56
N TYR A 58 1.75 17.25 12.15
CA TYR A 58 3.19 17.16 12.33
C TYR A 58 3.88 17.07 10.96
N PRO A 59 4.87 17.93 10.66
CA PRO A 59 5.55 17.90 9.37
C PRO A 59 6.31 16.58 9.20
N MET A 60 6.22 16.04 7.99
CA MET A 60 6.90 14.82 7.59
C MET A 60 7.37 14.89 6.13
N LYS A 61 8.32 14.02 5.81
CA LYS A 61 8.80 13.76 4.47
C LYS A 61 8.76 12.26 4.21
N LEU A 62 8.10 11.85 3.13
CA LEU A 62 8.16 10.49 2.61
C LEU A 62 9.09 10.48 1.39
N THR A 63 10.07 9.59 1.39
CA THR A 63 10.95 9.34 0.26
C THR A 63 10.80 7.87 -0.13
N TYR A 64 10.47 7.64 -1.39
CA TYR A 64 10.45 6.34 -2.02
C TYR A 64 11.50 6.28 -3.13
N LYS A 65 12.21 5.15 -3.21
CA LYS A 65 13.09 4.84 -4.34
C LYS A 65 12.90 3.39 -4.75
N TYR A 66 12.75 3.18 -6.06
CA TYR A 66 12.64 1.84 -6.63
C TYR A 66 14.01 1.13 -6.62
N PRO A 67 14.08 -0.18 -6.31
CA PRO A 67 12.99 -1.04 -5.83
C PRO A 67 12.85 -1.00 -4.29
N GLY A 68 11.62 -0.76 -3.81
CA GLY A 68 11.22 -1.08 -2.44
C GLY A 68 11.86 -0.28 -1.30
N LYS A 69 12.63 0.78 -1.57
CA LYS A 69 13.23 1.62 -0.52
C LYS A 69 12.26 2.71 -0.12
N ILE A 70 12.01 2.81 1.19
CA ILE A 70 11.05 3.77 1.75
C ILE A 70 11.69 4.39 2.98
N ARG A 71 11.54 5.71 3.13
CA ARG A 71 11.84 6.45 4.35
C ARG A 71 10.70 7.41 4.62
N LEU A 72 10.10 7.31 5.79
CA LEU A 72 9.17 8.28 6.33
C LEU A 72 9.84 8.92 7.55
N GLU A 73 10.02 10.23 7.54
CA GLU A 73 10.66 10.94 8.66
C GLU A 73 9.96 12.26 8.96
N GLY A 74 10.13 12.76 10.17
CA GLY A 74 9.51 14.01 10.58
C GLY A 74 9.76 14.36 12.04
N THR A 75 8.91 15.22 12.58
CA THR A 75 8.93 15.59 14.00
C THR A 75 7.55 15.37 14.61
N TYR A 76 7.45 14.49 15.61
CA TYR A 76 6.24 14.23 16.36
C TYR A 76 6.44 14.70 17.80
N GLN A 77 5.56 15.57 18.30
CA GLN A 77 5.64 16.14 19.66
C GLN A 77 7.05 16.67 20.02
N ASN A 78 7.64 17.48 19.14
CA ASN A 78 9.00 18.03 19.26
C ASN A 78 10.16 17.01 19.28
N LYS A 79 9.89 15.73 18.99
CA LYS A 79 10.92 14.69 18.84
C LYS A 79 10.97 14.21 17.40
N ARG A 80 12.18 13.98 16.87
CA ARG A 80 12.35 13.44 15.52
C ARG A 80 11.88 11.99 15.48
N PHE A 81 11.31 11.57 14.36
CA PHE A 81 11.09 10.15 14.09
C PHE A 81 11.57 9.82 12.68
N ALA A 82 11.92 8.56 12.47
CA ALA A 82 12.13 8.00 11.14
C ALA A 82 11.79 6.51 11.13
N GLU A 83 11.02 6.10 10.13
CA GLU A 83 10.70 4.74 9.75
C GLU A 83 11.30 4.51 8.36
N ALA A 84 12.15 3.49 8.17
CA ALA A 84 12.73 3.25 6.85
C ALA A 84 13.03 1.79 6.56
N THR A 85 13.11 1.47 5.28
CA THR A 85 13.64 0.22 4.76
C THR A 85 14.49 0.47 3.53
N ASP A 86 15.61 -0.23 3.42
CA ASP A 86 16.47 -0.26 2.24
C ASP A 86 16.07 -1.34 1.21
N GLY A 87 14.95 -2.03 1.47
CA GLY A 87 14.45 -3.16 0.71
C GLY A 87 14.83 -4.53 1.28
N GLN A 88 15.83 -4.58 2.16
CA GLN A 88 16.24 -5.80 2.88
C GLN A 88 15.92 -5.68 4.37
N LEU A 89 16.45 -4.64 5.02
CA LEU A 89 16.34 -4.38 6.44
C LEU A 89 15.43 -3.17 6.67
N SER A 90 14.62 -3.23 7.74
CA SER A 90 13.77 -2.11 8.14
C SER A 90 14.08 -1.68 9.56
N TRP A 91 14.09 -0.38 9.80
CA TRP A 91 14.48 0.21 11.07
C TRP A 91 13.60 1.40 11.41
N ILE A 92 13.52 1.69 12.70
CA ILE A 92 12.69 2.74 13.26
C ILE A 92 13.43 3.47 14.39
N ILE A 93 13.25 4.78 14.44
CA ILE A 93 13.44 5.60 15.63
C ILE A 93 12.16 6.40 15.84
N ALA A 94 11.50 6.18 16.97
CA ALA A 94 10.17 6.70 17.20
C ALA A 94 9.99 7.11 18.67
N PRO A 95 9.46 8.31 18.96
CA PRO A 95 9.25 8.78 20.32
C PRO A 95 8.16 8.02 21.09
N TRP A 96 7.30 7.28 20.40
CA TRP A 96 6.29 6.39 20.99
C TRP A 96 6.81 4.98 21.31
N LYS A 97 8.08 4.67 20.97
CA LYS A 97 8.70 3.40 21.38
C LYS A 97 9.22 3.47 22.81
N PRO A 98 9.30 2.34 23.53
CA PRO A 98 9.85 2.29 24.89
C PRO A 98 11.27 2.86 25.00
N ARG A 99 12.06 2.74 23.93
CA ARG A 99 13.39 3.32 23.81
C ARG A 99 13.44 4.25 22.62
N TYR A 100 13.95 5.45 22.84
CA TYR A 100 14.15 6.45 21.79
C TYR A 100 15.56 6.30 21.18
N GLU A 101 15.79 5.15 20.56
CA GLU A 101 17.03 4.77 19.88
C GLU A 101 16.69 4.07 18.57
N VAL A 102 17.65 4.01 17.64
CA VAL A 102 17.46 3.28 16.37
C VAL A 102 17.32 1.79 16.67
N GLN A 103 16.24 1.19 16.20
CA GLN A 103 15.90 -0.21 16.40
C GLN A 103 15.53 -0.87 15.08
N LEU A 104 15.77 -2.18 14.99
CA LEU A 104 15.17 -2.99 13.93
C LEU A 104 13.66 -3.05 14.13
N MET A 105 12.92 -2.98 13.03
CA MET A 105 11.48 -3.17 13.04
C MET A 105 11.13 -4.64 13.31
N SER A 106 10.03 -4.85 14.04
CA SER A 106 9.40 -6.17 14.12
C SER A 106 8.84 -6.59 12.75
N THR A 107 8.55 -7.89 12.58
CA THR A 107 7.92 -8.41 11.34
C THR A 107 6.65 -7.66 10.95
N ALA A 108 5.83 -7.28 11.94
CA ALA A 108 4.61 -6.51 11.73
C ALA A 108 4.90 -5.12 11.15
N GLU A 109 5.84 -4.41 11.75
CA GLU A 109 6.27 -3.09 11.29
C GLU A 109 6.92 -3.14 9.90
N GLU A 110 7.73 -4.17 9.64
CA GLU A 110 8.32 -4.39 8.32
C GLU A 110 7.24 -4.56 7.24
N ILE A 111 6.21 -5.37 7.51
CA ILE A 111 5.10 -5.57 6.58
C ILE A 111 4.39 -4.23 6.32
N VAL A 112 4.14 -3.43 7.35
CA VAL A 112 3.48 -2.12 7.19
C VAL A 112 4.33 -1.16 6.38
N ILE A 113 5.61 -0.96 6.72
CA ILE A 113 6.45 0.01 6.01
C ILE A 113 6.68 -0.39 4.55
N LYS A 114 6.93 -1.68 4.27
CA LYS A 114 7.16 -2.19 2.91
C LYS A 114 5.92 -2.08 2.01
N ASN A 115 4.73 -1.98 2.60
CA ASN A 115 3.46 -1.82 1.87
C ASN A 115 2.83 -0.42 2.01
N SER A 116 3.51 0.52 2.68
CA SER A 116 3.00 1.88 2.88
C SER A 116 2.86 2.65 1.56
N PHE A 117 3.81 2.48 0.65
CA PHE A 117 3.85 3.16 -0.64
C PHE A 117 4.27 2.23 -1.79
N SER A 118 3.69 2.45 -2.96
CA SER A 118 4.06 1.79 -4.21
C SER A 118 4.18 2.80 -5.34
N ARG A 119 5.00 2.47 -6.34
CA ARG A 119 5.10 3.24 -7.58
C ARG A 119 3.85 3.06 -8.44
N GLY A 120 2.86 3.90 -8.20
CA GLY A 120 1.52 3.76 -8.76
C GLY A 120 0.71 2.74 -7.97
N SER A 121 0.00 1.87 -8.68
CA SER A 121 -0.83 0.84 -8.09
C SER A 121 -0.01 -0.23 -7.35
N PRO A 122 -0.40 -0.64 -6.13
CA PRO A 122 0.22 -1.76 -5.43
C PRO A 122 -0.09 -3.13 -6.07
N LEU A 123 -1.04 -3.18 -7.00
CA LEU A 123 -1.36 -4.36 -7.80
C LEU A 123 -0.47 -4.49 -9.06
N TYR A 124 0.43 -3.53 -9.29
CA TYR A 124 1.37 -3.54 -10.41
C TYR A 124 2.81 -3.85 -9.95
N PRO A 125 3.55 -4.75 -10.64
CA PRO A 125 3.05 -5.67 -11.68
C PRO A 125 2.10 -6.72 -11.08
N VAL A 126 1.24 -7.29 -11.93
CA VAL A 126 0.33 -8.37 -11.53
C VAL A 126 1.15 -9.58 -11.10
N LYS A 127 0.93 -10.06 -9.87
CA LYS A 127 1.59 -11.24 -9.32
C LYS A 127 0.74 -12.49 -9.56
N ASP A 128 1.38 -13.66 -9.66
CA ASP A 128 0.71 -14.94 -9.91
C ASP A 128 -0.25 -15.34 -8.78
N HIS A 129 0.04 -14.93 -7.55
CA HIS A 129 -0.79 -15.17 -6.36
C HIS A 129 -1.85 -14.09 -6.11
N LEU A 130 -2.18 -13.29 -7.13
CA LEU A 130 -3.29 -12.33 -7.09
C LEU A 130 -4.57 -12.97 -7.61
N THR A 131 -5.59 -13.05 -6.75
CA THR A 131 -6.90 -13.64 -7.07
C THR A 131 -7.97 -12.56 -7.15
N PHE A 132 -8.75 -12.54 -8.22
CA PHE A 132 -9.96 -11.71 -8.31
C PHE A 132 -11.12 -12.42 -7.60
N LEU A 133 -11.75 -11.75 -6.64
CA LEU A 133 -12.84 -12.30 -5.83
C LEU A 133 -14.23 -11.87 -6.31
N GLY A 134 -14.32 -11.06 -7.37
CA GLY A 134 -15.58 -10.46 -7.80
C GLY A 134 -15.92 -9.21 -6.98
N LEU A 135 -17.20 -9.04 -6.67
CA LEU A 135 -17.68 -7.94 -5.84
C LEU A 135 -17.69 -8.33 -4.36
N SER A 136 -17.21 -7.45 -3.49
CA SER A 136 -17.35 -7.60 -2.04
C SER A 136 -17.86 -6.31 -1.40
N ASP A 137 -18.66 -6.46 -0.35
CA ASP A 137 -19.12 -5.34 0.46
C ASP A 137 -18.01 -4.85 1.38
N MET A 138 -17.87 -3.53 1.46
CA MET A 138 -17.09 -2.82 2.46
C MET A 138 -17.87 -1.58 2.86
N GLU A 139 -18.31 -1.53 4.11
CA GLU A 139 -19.10 -0.41 4.67
C GLU A 139 -20.39 -0.11 3.88
N GLY A 140 -21.06 -1.15 3.35
CA GLY A 140 -22.30 -1.02 2.58
C GLY A 140 -22.11 -0.59 1.13
N ILE A 141 -20.87 -0.52 0.64
CA ILE A 141 -20.52 -0.22 -0.74
C ILE A 141 -19.84 -1.44 -1.35
N LEU A 142 -20.27 -1.84 -2.55
CA LEU A 142 -19.66 -2.93 -3.30
C LEU A 142 -18.43 -2.45 -4.07
N TYR A 143 -17.31 -3.17 -3.91
CA TYR A 143 -16.05 -2.92 -4.62
C TYR A 143 -15.63 -4.14 -5.43
N TYR A 144 -14.87 -3.91 -6.50
CA TYR A 144 -14.10 -4.98 -7.13
C TYR A 144 -12.96 -5.38 -6.19
N THR A 145 -12.91 -6.65 -5.82
CA THR A 145 -12.00 -7.12 -4.78
C THR A 145 -10.93 -8.04 -5.33
N TYR A 146 -9.69 -7.77 -4.94
CA TYR A 146 -8.55 -8.67 -5.20
C TYR A 146 -7.92 -9.10 -3.89
N LEU A 147 -7.49 -10.35 -3.84
CA LEU A 147 -6.75 -10.93 -2.72
C LEU A 147 -5.37 -11.36 -3.19
N MET A 148 -4.32 -10.85 -2.54
CA MET A 148 -2.94 -11.24 -2.75
C MET A 148 -2.45 -12.04 -1.56
N GLU A 149 -2.12 -13.29 -1.79
CA GLU A 149 -1.67 -14.23 -0.76
C GLU A 149 -0.14 -14.25 -0.67
N GLU A 150 0.45 -13.56 0.31
CA GLU A 150 1.90 -13.57 0.57
C GLU A 150 2.27 -14.68 1.57
N ALA A 151 3.56 -14.93 1.78
CA ALA A 151 4.00 -16.04 2.65
C ALA A 151 3.50 -15.91 4.10
N SER A 152 3.59 -14.71 4.69
CA SER A 152 3.28 -14.45 6.12
C SER A 152 2.01 -13.62 6.35
N PHE A 153 1.45 -13.03 5.31
CA PHE A 153 0.29 -12.15 5.39
C PHE A 153 -0.53 -12.21 4.09
N ARG A 154 -1.72 -11.61 4.09
CA ARG A 154 -2.55 -11.41 2.90
C ARG A 154 -2.89 -9.93 2.75
N ARG A 155 -3.11 -9.51 1.51
CA ARG A 155 -3.59 -8.16 1.19
C ARG A 155 -4.89 -8.25 0.42
N THR A 156 -5.92 -7.55 0.88
CA THR A 156 -7.19 -7.42 0.19
C THR A 156 -7.33 -5.99 -0.34
N PHE A 157 -7.53 -5.84 -1.64
CA PHE A 157 -7.64 -4.57 -2.33
C PHE A 157 -9.08 -4.35 -2.79
N TYR A 158 -9.61 -3.16 -2.52
CA TYR A 158 -10.99 -2.78 -2.85
C TYR A 158 -10.95 -1.63 -3.84
N ILE A 159 -11.35 -1.91 -5.08
CA ILE A 159 -11.31 -0.98 -6.21
C ILE A 159 -12.73 -0.50 -6.51
N ASP A 160 -12.91 0.81 -6.61
CA ASP A 160 -14.20 1.42 -6.93
C ASP A 160 -14.71 1.00 -8.31
N GLN A 161 -16.02 0.81 -8.43
CA GLN A 161 -16.64 0.32 -9.67
C GLN A 161 -16.76 1.39 -10.76
N LYS A 162 -16.77 2.67 -10.39
CA LYS A 162 -17.03 3.77 -11.31
C LYS A 162 -15.74 4.32 -11.89
N ASP A 163 -14.76 4.60 -11.04
CA ASP A 163 -13.51 5.26 -11.44
C ASP A 163 -12.29 4.33 -11.42
N PHE A 164 -12.46 3.08 -10.98
CA PHE A 164 -11.42 2.05 -10.92
C PHE A 164 -10.23 2.45 -10.04
N ARG A 165 -10.42 3.32 -9.04
CA ARG A 165 -9.38 3.68 -8.07
C ARG A 165 -9.36 2.73 -6.89
N LEU A 166 -8.18 2.51 -6.33
CA LEU A 166 -8.05 1.78 -5.07
C LEU A 166 -8.57 2.65 -3.92
N TYR A 167 -9.54 2.18 -3.15
CA TYR A 167 -10.08 2.93 -2.01
C TYR A 167 -9.59 2.35 -0.68
N TYR A 168 -9.64 1.02 -0.55
CA TYR A 168 -9.14 0.33 0.64
C TYR A 168 -8.09 -0.71 0.30
N GLU A 169 -7.14 -0.85 1.20
CA GLU A 169 -6.21 -1.96 1.25
C GLU A 169 -6.18 -2.50 2.68
N LYS A 170 -6.53 -3.77 2.85
CA LYS A 170 -6.47 -4.46 4.14
C LYS A 170 -5.28 -5.41 4.17
N ILE A 171 -4.44 -5.31 5.17
CA ILE A 171 -3.28 -6.17 5.40
C ILE A 171 -3.55 -7.00 6.64
N GLU A 172 -3.51 -8.33 6.51
CA GLU A 172 -3.80 -9.26 7.61
C GLU A 172 -2.74 -10.35 7.72
N SER A 173 -2.26 -10.65 8.93
CA SER A 173 -1.36 -11.78 9.17
C SER A 173 -2.04 -13.13 8.91
N LYS A 174 -1.30 -14.11 8.39
CA LYS A 174 -1.82 -15.48 8.15
C LYS A 174 -1.71 -16.42 9.35
N PHE A 175 -0.74 -16.17 10.21
CA PHE A 175 -0.39 -17.04 11.32
C PHE A 175 -0.60 -16.33 12.65
N ASP A 176 -0.89 -17.09 13.69
CA ASP A 176 -1.15 -16.65 15.07
C ASP A 176 0.09 -16.06 15.79
N GLY A 177 1.06 -15.54 15.02
CA GLY A 177 2.19 -14.78 15.56
C GLY A 177 1.73 -13.41 16.07
N THR A 178 2.51 -12.36 15.87
CA THR A 178 2.01 -10.99 16.13
C THR A 178 0.86 -10.72 15.14
N PRO A 179 -0.41 -10.64 15.58
CA PRO A 179 -1.50 -10.38 14.67
C PRO A 179 -1.28 -9.01 14.03
N ILE A 180 -1.43 -8.97 12.72
CA ILE A 180 -1.41 -7.72 11.95
C ILE A 180 -2.82 -7.59 11.38
N SER A 181 -3.48 -6.49 11.68
CA SER A 181 -4.69 -6.06 11.00
C SER A 181 -4.55 -4.57 10.76
N VAL A 182 -4.24 -4.19 9.52
CA VAL A 182 -4.10 -2.79 9.13
C VAL A 182 -5.03 -2.51 7.97
N LEU A 183 -5.93 -1.54 8.15
CA LEU A 183 -6.72 -0.95 7.09
C LEU A 183 -6.05 0.34 6.64
N LYS A 184 -5.71 0.40 5.36
CA LYS A 184 -5.30 1.61 4.65
C LYS A 184 -6.48 2.11 3.82
N THR A 185 -6.91 3.33 4.07
CA THR A 185 -7.96 4.03 3.33
C THR A 185 -7.33 5.17 2.54
N ILE A 186 -7.60 5.23 1.25
CA ILE A 186 -7.16 6.33 0.39
C ILE A 186 -8.31 7.31 0.21
N GLU A 187 -8.33 8.35 1.01
CA GLU A 187 -9.45 9.28 1.10
C GLU A 187 -9.47 10.29 -0.05
N LYS A 188 -8.29 10.72 -0.50
CA LYS A 188 -8.17 11.73 -1.55
C LYS A 188 -7.11 11.34 -2.57
N TYR A 189 -7.45 11.60 -3.82
CA TYR A 189 -6.53 11.53 -4.95
C TYR A 189 -6.43 12.88 -5.64
N LYS A 190 -5.25 13.16 -6.21
CA LYS A 190 -5.06 14.25 -7.16
C LYS A 190 -4.36 13.73 -8.42
N GLN A 191 -4.63 14.41 -9.54
CA GLN A 191 -3.99 14.17 -10.81
C GLN A 191 -2.79 15.11 -10.98
N TYR A 192 -1.63 14.55 -11.32
CA TYR A 192 -0.41 15.29 -11.61
C TYR A 192 0.19 14.78 -12.92
N ASN A 193 0.05 15.55 -14.00
CA ASN A 193 0.59 15.19 -15.32
C ASN A 193 0.22 13.76 -15.77
N GLY A 194 -1.02 13.32 -15.51
CA GLY A 194 -1.52 11.98 -15.84
C GLY A 194 -1.22 10.90 -14.80
N LEU A 195 -0.49 11.21 -13.73
CA LEU A 195 -0.31 10.34 -12.57
C LEU A 195 -1.42 10.60 -11.56
N LEU A 196 -2.15 9.54 -11.20
CA LEU A 196 -3.05 9.60 -10.05
C LEU A 196 -2.24 9.32 -8.78
N VAL A 197 -2.20 10.29 -7.87
CA VAL A 197 -1.43 10.20 -6.63
C VAL A 197 -2.39 10.31 -5.43
N PRO A 198 -2.33 9.36 -4.46
CA PRO A 198 -2.97 9.54 -3.16
C PRO A 198 -2.44 10.81 -2.49
N THR A 199 -3.31 11.65 -1.91
CA THR A 199 -2.89 12.86 -1.18
C THR A 199 -3.45 12.96 0.23
N ALA A 200 -4.36 12.07 0.60
CA ALA A 200 -4.75 11.82 1.99
C ALA A 200 -4.91 10.31 2.14
N VAL A 201 -4.15 9.72 3.06
CA VAL A 201 -4.14 8.27 3.32
C VAL A 201 -4.25 8.05 4.81
N TYR A 202 -5.32 7.38 5.21
CA TYR A 202 -5.57 7.01 6.59
C TYR A 202 -5.15 5.56 6.84
N PHE A 203 -4.45 5.31 7.93
CA PHE A 203 -4.07 3.97 8.39
C PHE A 203 -4.71 3.73 9.75
N LYS A 204 -5.35 2.58 9.89
CA LYS A 204 -5.90 2.08 11.14
C LYS A 204 -5.38 0.68 11.41
N GLY A 205 -4.56 0.54 12.43
CA GLY A 205 -4.18 -0.73 13.04
C GLY A 205 -4.92 -0.96 14.35
N ASP A 206 -4.58 -2.05 15.05
CA ASP A 206 -5.18 -2.37 16.35
C ASP A 206 -4.81 -1.35 17.44
N ASP A 207 -3.54 -0.90 17.45
CA ASP A 207 -3.00 0.00 18.47
C ASP A 207 -2.61 1.38 17.94
N PHE A 208 -2.91 1.70 16.67
CA PHE A 208 -2.55 2.99 16.09
C PHE A 208 -3.55 3.44 15.02
N GLU A 209 -3.72 4.76 14.94
CA GLU A 209 -4.40 5.44 13.86
C GLU A 209 -3.53 6.62 13.41
N ARG A 210 -3.38 6.79 12.08
CA ARG A 210 -2.64 7.93 11.52
C ARG A 210 -3.16 8.31 10.15
N GLU A 211 -3.39 9.60 9.94
CA GLU A 211 -3.63 10.15 8.61
C GLU A 211 -2.36 10.79 8.08
N LEU A 212 -2.04 10.51 6.82
CA LEU A 212 -0.95 11.12 6.08
C LEU A 212 -1.53 12.03 5.00
N VAL A 213 -1.27 13.33 5.11
CA VAL A 213 -1.69 14.34 4.13
C VAL A 213 -0.48 14.82 3.35
N PHE A 214 -0.56 14.82 2.02
CA PHE A 214 0.54 15.17 1.14
C PHE A 214 0.32 16.54 0.52
N ASP A 215 1.29 17.44 0.74
CA ASP A 215 1.24 18.83 0.29
C ASP A 215 1.93 18.97 -1.09
N GLU A 216 3.19 18.53 -1.18
CA GLU A 216 4.00 18.61 -2.39
C GLU A 216 4.54 17.23 -2.78
N ILE A 217 4.49 16.92 -4.07
CA ILE A 217 4.91 15.63 -4.61
C ILE A 217 5.91 15.87 -5.75
N TYR A 218 7.10 15.33 -5.58
CA TYR A 218 8.19 15.37 -6.54
C TYR A 218 8.45 13.97 -7.06
N VAL A 219 8.42 13.80 -8.38
CA VAL A 219 8.54 12.49 -9.02
C VAL A 219 9.78 12.47 -9.91
N GLY A 220 10.58 11.41 -9.81
CA GLY A 220 11.75 11.21 -10.68
C GLY A 220 13.01 12.03 -10.31
N MET A 221 13.04 12.67 -9.14
CA MET A 221 14.17 13.52 -8.69
C MET A 221 15.42 12.74 -8.26
N GLY A 222 15.29 11.43 -8.05
CA GLY A 222 16.32 10.58 -7.43
C GLY A 222 16.33 10.69 -5.90
N ALA A 223 17.05 9.79 -5.25
CA ALA A 223 17.33 9.82 -3.83
C ALA A 223 18.65 9.09 -3.54
N ASN A 224 19.44 9.61 -2.59
CA ASN A 224 20.67 8.94 -2.14
C ASN A 224 20.28 7.65 -1.38
N ASP A 225 21.00 6.56 -1.65
CA ASP A 225 20.77 5.27 -0.98
C ASP A 225 21.07 5.30 0.52
N ASP A 226 21.97 6.17 0.96
CA ASP A 226 22.32 6.34 2.38
C ASP A 226 21.12 6.78 3.23
N LEU A 227 20.10 7.40 2.62
CA LEU A 227 18.88 7.81 3.32
C LEU A 227 18.10 6.63 3.92
N PHE A 228 18.21 5.45 3.31
CA PHE A 228 17.41 4.29 3.68
C PHE A 228 18.16 3.35 4.63
N GLN A 229 19.48 3.48 4.70
CA GLN A 229 20.31 2.63 5.54
C GLN A 229 20.07 2.94 7.01
N MET A 230 20.17 1.90 7.84
CA MET A 230 20.15 2.07 9.29
C MET A 230 21.35 2.92 9.70
N PRO A 231 21.17 4.02 10.45
CA PRO A 231 22.29 4.81 10.93
C PRO A 231 23.19 3.95 11.82
N ASN A 232 24.50 3.97 11.56
CA ASN A 232 25.46 3.46 12.53
C ASN A 232 25.38 4.35 13.78
N GLY A 233 25.10 3.76 14.94
CA GLY A 233 25.03 4.50 16.20
C GLY A 233 26.29 5.34 16.39
N GLN A 234 26.12 6.64 16.61
CA GLN A 234 27.16 7.50 17.18
C GLN A 234 27.09 7.44 18.70
#